data_AF-A0A453J7H4-F1
#
_entry.id   AF-A0A453J7H4-F1
#
_cell.length_a   1.000
_cell.length_b   1.000
_cell.length_c   1.000
_cell.angle_alpha   90.00
_cell.angle_beta   90.00
_cell.angle_gamma   90.00
#
_symmetry.space_group_name_H-M   'P 1'
#
loop_
_entity.id
_entity.type
_entity.pdbx_description
1 polymer ?
#
loop_
_entity_poly.entity_id
_entity_poly.type
_entity_poly.pdbx_seq_one_letter_code
_entity_poly.pdbx_strand_id
1 'polypeptide(L)'
;MHKSAKSDKGYGFYVENTIGSTPQINTWTADWIEFYSKHRLGYQLKLISQRFGDSAIYEKGQRLIEKMHLLFDGAVIEPCLLHGDLWSGNISADANGDPVILDPACYYGHNEAEFGMSWCAGFGGDFYSSYFEVMPKQPGFEKRRDLYLLYHYLNHYNLFGSGYRSSAMSIIDDYLRMLKA
;
A
#
# COMPACT_ATOMS: atom_id res chain seq x y z
N MET A 1 2.57 -12.26 -12.28
CA MET A 1 2.70 -12.46 -10.82
C MET A 1 1.35 -12.46 -10.11
N HIS A 2 0.62 -11.34 -10.05
CA HIS A 2 -0.61 -11.20 -9.23
C HIS A 2 -1.73 -12.20 -9.57
N LYS A 3 -1.90 -12.52 -10.85
CA LYS A 3 -2.91 -13.49 -11.30
C LYS A 3 -2.58 -14.93 -10.92
N SER A 4 -1.30 -15.30 -10.93
CA SER A 4 -0.84 -16.69 -10.83
C SER A 4 -0.65 -17.16 -9.39
N ALA A 5 -0.14 -16.29 -8.51
CA ALA A 5 0.15 -16.64 -7.13
C ALA A 5 -1.04 -16.28 -6.22
N LYS A 6 -1.69 -17.32 -5.67
CA LYS A 6 -2.86 -17.23 -4.79
C LYS A 6 -2.52 -17.79 -3.41
N SER A 7 -3.30 -17.37 -2.40
CA SER A 7 -3.19 -17.85 -1.02
C SER A 7 -4.55 -18.30 -0.53
N ASP A 8 -4.61 -19.48 0.10
CA ASP A 8 -5.77 -20.00 0.83
C ASP A 8 -5.81 -19.55 2.30
N LYS A 9 -4.74 -18.93 2.80
CA LYS A 9 -4.62 -18.42 4.17
C LYS A 9 -5.15 -16.99 4.35
N GLY A 10 -5.60 -16.35 3.28
CA GLY A 10 -6.00 -14.94 3.27
C GLY A 10 -4.84 -13.98 2.99
N TYR A 11 -4.86 -12.82 3.65
CA TYR A 11 -3.88 -11.73 3.47
C TYR A 11 -2.81 -11.76 4.55
N GLY A 12 -1.56 -11.56 4.15
CA GLY A 12 -0.39 -11.71 5.03
C GLY A 12 0.76 -12.41 4.33
N PHE A 13 1.70 -12.95 5.09
CA PHE A 13 2.83 -13.71 4.56
C PHE A 13 3.31 -14.74 5.56
N TYR A 14 4.13 -15.68 5.10
CA TYR A 14 4.62 -16.79 5.94
C TYR A 14 5.53 -16.33 7.08
N VAL A 15 6.18 -15.17 6.90
CA VAL A 15 7.07 -14.56 7.87
C VAL A 15 6.85 -13.06 7.91
N GLU A 16 7.12 -12.48 9.07
CA GLU A 16 7.34 -11.05 9.22
C GLU A 16 8.58 -10.64 8.41
N ASN A 17 8.52 -9.51 7.72
CA ASN A 17 9.63 -8.97 6.95
C ASN A 17 9.77 -7.46 7.20
N THR A 18 10.38 -6.72 6.28
CA THR A 18 10.57 -5.27 6.42
C THR A 18 10.24 -4.54 5.13
N ILE A 19 9.84 -3.27 5.27
CA ILE A 19 9.70 -2.30 4.18
C ILE A 19 10.73 -1.18 4.40
N GLY A 20 11.87 -1.29 3.70
CA GLY A 20 13.11 -0.66 4.15
C GLY A 20 13.57 -1.29 5.47
N SER A 21 13.87 -0.49 6.49
CA SER A 21 14.20 -0.98 7.84
C SER A 21 13.01 -1.05 8.81
N THR A 22 11.82 -0.63 8.39
CA THR A 22 10.63 -0.70 9.23
C THR A 22 10.06 -2.12 9.22
N PRO A 23 9.78 -2.74 10.39
CA PRO A 23 9.09 -4.04 10.43
C PRO A 23 7.74 -3.97 9.72
N GLN A 24 7.47 -4.94 8.86
CA GLN A 24 6.22 -5.07 8.14
C GLN A 24 5.46 -6.28 8.69
N ILE A 25 4.32 -5.99 9.33
CA ILE A 25 3.53 -7.01 10.03
C ILE A 25 2.71 -7.84 9.02
N ASN A 26 2.86 -9.15 8.99
CA ASN A 26 2.34 -10.06 7.98
C ASN A 26 1.51 -11.21 8.57
N THR A 27 1.12 -11.08 9.83
CA THR A 27 0.15 -11.98 10.48
C THR A 27 -1.08 -12.17 9.58
N TRP A 28 -1.45 -13.43 9.35
CA TRP A 28 -2.56 -13.80 8.48
C TRP A 28 -3.90 -13.25 8.97
N THR A 29 -4.70 -12.76 8.03
CA THR A 29 -6.05 -12.25 8.25
C THR A 29 -6.96 -12.65 7.10
N ALA A 30 -8.25 -12.85 7.37
CA ALA A 30 -9.22 -13.24 6.36
C ALA A 30 -9.78 -12.05 5.57
N ASP A 31 -9.75 -10.85 6.13
CA ASP A 31 -10.32 -9.63 5.55
C ASP A 31 -9.24 -8.60 5.20
N TRP A 32 -9.29 -8.06 3.97
CA TRP A 32 -8.28 -7.12 3.49
C TRP A 32 -8.36 -5.78 4.23
N ILE A 33 -9.56 -5.30 4.53
CA ILE A 33 -9.74 -4.00 5.17
C ILE A 33 -9.19 -4.08 6.58
N GLU A 34 -9.45 -5.16 7.32
CA GLU A 34 -8.83 -5.43 8.62
C GLU A 34 -7.31 -5.48 8.52
N PHE A 35 -6.76 -6.26 7.57
CA PHE A 35 -5.32 -6.39 7.36
C PHE A 35 -4.67 -5.03 7.15
N TYR A 36 -5.18 -4.27 6.18
CA TYR A 36 -4.60 -3.01 5.75
C TYR A 36 -4.77 -1.94 6.83
N SER A 37 -5.92 -1.90 7.51
CA SER A 37 -6.16 -1.01 8.64
C SER A 37 -5.17 -1.23 9.77
N LYS A 38 -4.99 -2.49 10.19
CA LYS A 38 -4.23 -2.84 11.40
C LYS A 38 -2.74 -2.96 11.14
N HIS A 39 -2.37 -3.74 10.13
CA HIS A 39 -0.99 -4.17 9.87
C HIS A 39 -0.25 -3.29 8.87
N ARG A 40 -0.93 -2.34 8.21
CA ARG A 40 -0.31 -1.33 7.36
C ARG A 40 -0.48 0.06 7.98
N LEU A 41 -1.62 0.73 7.74
CA LEU A 41 -1.81 2.13 8.15
C LEU A 41 -1.71 2.32 9.66
N GLY A 42 -2.44 1.52 10.44
CA GLY A 42 -2.47 1.62 11.90
C GLY A 42 -1.10 1.40 12.54
N TYR A 43 -0.31 0.44 12.03
CA TYR A 43 1.05 0.21 12.50
C TYR A 43 1.96 1.42 12.24
N GLN A 44 1.94 1.96 11.02
CA GLN A 44 2.77 3.13 10.65
C GLN A 44 2.38 4.38 11.46
N LEU A 45 1.08 4.63 11.64
CA LEU A 45 0.57 5.76 12.45
C LEU A 45 0.99 5.62 13.91
N LYS A 46 0.86 4.42 14.49
CA LYS A 46 1.31 4.15 15.87
C LYS A 46 2.81 4.42 16.02
N LEU A 47 3.62 3.98 15.06
CA LEU A 47 5.06 4.21 15.06
C LEU A 47 5.40 5.72 14.98
N ILE A 48 4.69 6.48 14.13
CA ILE A 48 4.85 7.94 14.03
C ILE A 48 4.51 8.61 15.37
N SER A 49 3.38 8.25 15.98
CA SER A 49 2.97 8.78 17.29
C SER A 49 4.03 8.52 18.36
N GLN A 50 4.59 7.30 18.40
CA GLN A 50 5.62 6.93 19.36
C GLN A 50 6.97 7.61 19.12
N ARG A 51 7.37 7.80 17.86
CA ARG A 51 8.69 8.36 17.50
C ARG A 51 8.72 9.88 17.51
N PHE A 52 7.65 10.52 17.02
CA PHE A 52 7.60 11.97 16.80
C PHE A 52 6.60 12.70 17.69
N GLY A 53 5.75 11.99 18.43
CA GLY A 53 4.69 12.61 19.23
C GLY A 53 3.58 13.28 18.40
N ASP A 54 3.46 12.95 17.11
CA ASP A 54 2.49 13.56 16.20
C ASP A 54 1.09 12.97 16.40
N SER A 55 0.40 13.42 17.45
CA SER A 55 -0.96 12.99 17.76
C SER A 55 -1.97 13.39 16.68
N ALA A 56 -1.75 14.53 16.01
CA ALA A 56 -2.68 15.04 15.00
C ALA A 56 -2.81 14.10 13.79
N ILE A 57 -1.69 13.60 13.25
CA ILE A 57 -1.76 12.64 12.13
C ILE A 57 -2.30 11.29 12.61
N TYR A 58 -1.97 10.88 13.84
CA TYR A 58 -2.47 9.65 14.42
C TYR A 58 -4.00 9.66 14.54
N GLU A 59 -4.58 10.68 15.18
CA GLU A 59 -6.02 10.81 15.41
C GLU A 59 -6.81 10.89 14.09
N LYS A 60 -6.35 11.73 13.15
CA LYS A 60 -6.98 11.81 11.82
C LYS A 60 -6.84 10.50 11.04
N GLY A 61 -5.69 9.84 11.13
CA GLY A 61 -5.46 8.54 10.52
C GLY A 61 -6.37 7.45 11.08
N GLN A 62 -6.63 7.44 12.40
CA GLN A 62 -7.60 6.54 13.01
C GLN A 62 -9.02 6.79 12.49
N ARG A 63 -9.45 8.05 12.40
CA ARG A 63 -10.76 8.41 11.79
C ARG A 63 -10.89 7.95 10.34
N LEU A 64 -9.82 8.05 9.56
CA LEU A 64 -9.79 7.51 8.20
C LEU A 64 -9.96 5.98 8.21
N ILE A 65 -9.19 5.28 9.05
CA ILE A 65 -9.28 3.81 9.19
C ILE A 65 -10.71 3.36 9.54
N GLU A 66 -11.41 4.05 10.44
CA GLU A 66 -12.80 3.71 10.79
C GLU A 66 -13.77 3.78 9.59
N LYS A 67 -13.47 4.61 8.59
CA LYS A 67 -14.33 4.86 7.43
C LYS A 67 -13.80 4.28 6.13
N MET A 68 -12.59 3.72 6.11
CA MET A 68 -11.94 3.31 4.86
C MET A 68 -12.69 2.19 4.13
N HIS A 69 -13.51 1.39 4.84
CA HIS A 69 -14.33 0.34 4.22
C HIS A 69 -15.22 0.87 3.09
N LEU A 70 -15.69 2.12 3.18
CA LEU A 70 -16.51 2.80 2.16
C LEU A 70 -15.77 2.99 0.82
N LEU A 71 -14.44 2.92 0.81
CA LEU A 71 -13.63 3.03 -0.41
C LEU A 71 -13.60 1.72 -1.22
N PHE A 72 -14.10 0.63 -0.64
CA PHE A 72 -14.04 -0.72 -1.20
C PHE A 72 -15.41 -1.25 -1.64
N ASP A 73 -16.47 -0.44 -1.57
CA ASP A 73 -17.81 -0.82 -2.01
C ASP A 73 -17.81 -1.32 -3.46
N GLY A 74 -18.25 -2.56 -3.65
CA GLY A 74 -18.33 -3.21 -4.97
C GLY A 74 -16.99 -3.69 -5.55
N ALA A 75 -15.89 -3.58 -4.81
CA ALA A 75 -14.61 -4.16 -5.21
C ALA A 75 -14.51 -5.63 -4.79
N VAL A 76 -14.09 -6.50 -5.72
CA VAL A 76 -13.71 -7.87 -5.39
C VAL A 76 -12.23 -7.88 -5.07
N ILE A 77 -11.87 -8.29 -3.86
CA ILE A 77 -10.49 -8.27 -3.37
C ILE A 77 -10.00 -9.69 -3.17
N GLU A 78 -9.07 -10.12 -4.00
CA GLU A 78 -8.46 -11.45 -3.91
C GLU A 78 -7.00 -11.33 -3.44
N PRO A 79 -6.52 -12.20 -2.54
CA PRO A 79 -5.13 -12.20 -2.12
C PRO A 79 -4.22 -12.52 -3.31
N CYS A 80 -3.40 -11.54 -3.68
CA CYS A 80 -2.40 -11.65 -4.74
C CYS A 80 -1.01 -11.47 -4.14
N LEU A 81 -0.03 -12.26 -4.58
CA LEU A 81 1.36 -12.03 -4.18
C LEU A 81 1.80 -10.66 -4.71
N LEU A 82 2.23 -9.77 -3.82
CA LEU A 82 2.77 -8.46 -4.12
C LEU A 82 4.28 -8.45 -3.94
N HIS A 83 4.98 -7.63 -4.74
CA HIS A 83 6.37 -7.28 -4.51
C HIS A 83 6.49 -6.35 -3.29
N GLY A 84 5.61 -5.35 -3.17
CA GLY A 84 5.39 -4.58 -1.94
C GLY A 84 6.28 -3.36 -1.76
N ASP A 85 7.33 -3.20 -2.58
CA ASP A 85 8.17 -1.98 -2.66
C ASP A 85 8.61 -1.70 -4.10
N LEU A 86 7.65 -1.61 -5.03
CA LEU A 86 7.96 -1.52 -6.47
C LEU A 86 8.17 -0.06 -6.93
N TRP A 87 9.42 0.37 -6.99
CA TRP A 87 9.85 1.69 -7.48
C TRP A 87 11.08 1.59 -8.38
N SER A 88 11.52 2.71 -8.96
CA SER A 88 12.57 2.70 -9.99
C SER A 88 13.89 2.07 -9.55
N GLY A 89 14.23 2.14 -8.26
CA GLY A 89 15.43 1.49 -7.72
C GLY A 89 15.36 -0.04 -7.67
N ASN A 90 14.14 -0.59 -7.67
CA ASN A 90 13.86 -2.02 -7.55
C ASN A 90 13.44 -2.65 -8.89
N ILE A 91 13.60 -1.93 -10.00
CA ILE A 91 13.26 -2.38 -11.35
C ILE A 91 14.51 -2.31 -12.22
N SER A 92 14.82 -3.41 -12.90
CA SER A 92 15.92 -3.52 -13.85
C SER A 92 15.47 -4.35 -15.07
N ALA A 93 16.40 -4.57 -15.99
CA ALA A 93 16.24 -5.49 -17.10
C ALA A 93 17.46 -6.41 -17.20
N ASP A 94 17.25 -7.64 -17.64
CA ASP A 94 18.35 -8.56 -17.93
C ASP A 94 19.02 -8.24 -19.28
N ALA A 95 19.96 -9.09 -19.71
CA ALA A 95 20.67 -8.91 -20.97
C ALA A 95 19.78 -9.01 -22.23
N ASN A 96 18.59 -9.60 -22.12
CA ASN A 96 17.61 -9.70 -23.20
C ASN A 96 16.61 -8.53 -23.19
N GLY A 97 16.64 -7.69 -22.14
CA GLY A 97 15.68 -6.61 -21.93
C GLY A 97 14.42 -7.07 -21.19
N ASP A 98 14.39 -8.29 -20.65
CA ASP A 98 13.25 -8.78 -19.88
C ASP A 98 13.24 -8.14 -18.47
N PRO A 99 12.07 -7.77 -17.94
CA PRO A 99 11.98 -7.05 -16.67
C PRO A 99 12.40 -7.93 -15.48
N VAL A 100 13.24 -7.38 -14.62
CA VAL A 100 13.68 -7.97 -13.36
C VAL A 100 13.28 -7.04 -12.22
N ILE A 101 12.65 -7.59 -11.18
CA ILE A 101 12.28 -6.86 -9.96
C ILE A 101 13.10 -7.38 -8.77
N LEU A 102 13.55 -6.46 -7.90
CA LEU A 102 14.56 -6.69 -6.87
C LEU A 102 14.11 -6.13 -5.51
N ASP A 103 14.71 -6.62 -4.42
CA ASP A 103 14.50 -6.14 -3.05
C ASP A 103 13.02 -6.07 -2.61
N PRO A 104 12.32 -7.22 -2.58
CA PRO A 104 10.90 -7.24 -2.27
C PRO A 104 10.59 -7.07 -0.77
N ALA A 105 9.42 -6.48 -0.51
CA ALA A 105 8.73 -6.49 0.77
C ALA A 105 7.45 -7.33 0.68
N CYS A 106 7.58 -8.59 0.23
CA CYS A 106 6.46 -9.43 -0.20
C CYS A 106 5.38 -9.65 0.85
N TYR A 107 4.13 -9.72 0.38
CA TYR A 107 2.98 -10.26 1.11
C TYR A 107 1.83 -10.56 0.14
N TYR A 108 0.86 -11.36 0.57
CA TYR A 108 -0.42 -11.52 -0.12
C TYR A 108 -1.35 -10.38 0.27
N GLY A 109 -1.76 -9.58 -0.71
CA GLY A 109 -2.58 -8.38 -0.51
C GLY A 109 -3.46 -8.07 -1.71
N HIS A 110 -4.14 -6.93 -1.65
CA HIS A 110 -4.87 -6.41 -2.80
C HIS A 110 -3.90 -5.95 -3.89
N ASN A 111 -4.08 -6.41 -5.12
CA ASN A 111 -3.20 -6.12 -6.26
C ASN A 111 -3.00 -4.62 -6.55
N GLU A 112 -3.97 -3.77 -6.21
CA GLU A 112 -3.86 -2.32 -6.36
C GLU A 112 -2.79 -1.69 -5.44
N ALA A 113 -2.46 -2.35 -4.32
CA ALA A 113 -1.47 -1.85 -3.36
C ALA A 113 -0.04 -1.86 -3.90
N GLU A 114 0.25 -2.64 -4.96
CA GLU A 114 1.55 -2.65 -5.63
C GLU A 114 1.93 -1.26 -6.17
N PHE A 115 0.93 -0.45 -6.51
CA PHE A 115 1.14 0.90 -7.05
C PHE A 115 1.41 1.93 -5.95
N GLY A 116 1.54 1.52 -4.69
CA GLY A 116 1.80 2.41 -3.54
C GLY A 116 3.07 3.27 -3.66
N MET A 117 4.04 2.84 -4.48
CA MET A 117 5.28 3.58 -4.77
C MET A 117 5.32 4.21 -6.17
N SER A 118 4.18 4.29 -6.87
CA SER A 118 4.16 4.76 -8.27
C SER A 118 4.71 6.19 -8.46
N TRP A 119 4.66 7.02 -7.42
CA TRP A 119 5.15 8.41 -7.43
C TRP A 119 6.66 8.53 -7.63
N CYS A 120 7.44 7.46 -7.40
CA CYS A 120 8.87 7.37 -7.68
C CYS A 120 9.24 6.17 -8.56
N ALA A 121 8.26 5.57 -9.26
CA ALA A 121 8.48 4.40 -10.11
C ALA A 121 8.66 4.75 -11.60
N GLY A 122 8.08 5.87 -12.06
CA GLY A 122 8.11 6.26 -13.48
C GLY A 122 7.18 5.43 -14.38
N PHE A 123 6.12 4.82 -13.83
CA PHE A 123 5.16 4.05 -14.61
C PHE A 123 4.40 4.93 -15.62
N GLY A 124 4.56 4.62 -16.91
CA GLY A 124 3.88 5.29 -18.02
C GLY A 124 2.52 4.66 -18.37
N GLY A 125 1.84 5.24 -19.36
CA GLY A 125 0.53 4.76 -19.82
C GLY A 125 0.55 3.30 -20.30
N ASP A 126 1.60 2.91 -21.03
CA ASP A 126 1.72 1.55 -21.58
C ASP A 126 1.83 0.47 -20.49
N PHE A 127 2.48 0.80 -19.36
CA PHE A 127 2.55 -0.09 -18.19
C PHE A 127 1.14 -0.38 -17.66
N TYR A 128 0.34 0.66 -17.43
CA TYR A 128 -1.01 0.49 -16.90
C TYR A 128 -1.93 -0.20 -17.91
N SER A 129 -1.88 0.17 -19.19
CA SER A 129 -2.66 -0.48 -20.25
C SER A 129 -2.38 -1.98 -20.28
N SER A 130 -1.11 -2.37 -20.34
CA SER A 130 -0.68 -3.78 -20.35
C SER A 130 -1.09 -4.51 -19.06
N TYR A 131 -0.99 -3.85 -17.90
CA TYR A 131 -1.41 -4.43 -16.64
C TYR A 131 -2.92 -4.71 -16.61
N PHE A 132 -3.74 -3.75 -17.04
CA PHE A 132 -5.20 -3.87 -17.00
C PHE A 132 -5.78 -4.80 -18.06
N GLU A 133 -5.04 -5.12 -19.13
CA GLU A 133 -5.38 -6.21 -20.05
C GLU A 133 -5.38 -7.58 -19.34
N VAL A 134 -4.48 -7.78 -18.38
CA VAL A 134 -4.34 -9.05 -17.64
C VAL A 134 -5.18 -9.06 -16.36
N MET A 135 -5.20 -7.94 -15.65
CA MET A 135 -5.87 -7.73 -14.35
C MET A 135 -6.90 -6.60 -14.47
N PRO A 136 -8.17 -6.89 -14.81
CA PRO A 136 -9.17 -5.86 -15.05
C PRO A 136 -9.39 -4.94 -13.84
N LYS A 137 -9.50 -3.63 -14.13
CA LYS A 137 -9.73 -2.59 -13.13
C LYS A 137 -11.04 -2.82 -12.36
N GLN A 138 -10.98 -2.81 -11.03
CA GLN A 138 -12.16 -2.94 -10.17
C GLN A 138 -12.85 -1.58 -9.94
N PRO A 139 -14.17 -1.56 -9.66
CA PRO A 139 -14.87 -0.34 -9.25
C PRO A 139 -14.15 0.35 -8.08
N GLY A 140 -13.97 1.67 -8.18
CA GLY A 140 -13.32 2.47 -7.14
C GLY A 140 -11.79 2.49 -7.15
N PHE A 141 -11.12 1.86 -8.13
CA PHE A 141 -9.66 1.88 -8.28
C PHE A 141 -9.05 3.28 -8.11
N GLU A 142 -9.54 4.27 -8.87
CA GLU A 142 -9.01 5.64 -8.81
C GLU A 142 -9.19 6.29 -7.44
N LYS A 143 -10.27 5.94 -6.73
CA LYS A 143 -10.55 6.46 -5.38
C LYS A 143 -9.63 5.84 -4.32
N ARG A 144 -9.08 4.65 -4.56
CA ARG A 144 -8.22 3.92 -3.60
C ARG A 144 -6.73 4.14 -3.85
N ARG A 145 -6.34 4.68 -5.00
CA ARG A 145 -4.92 4.87 -5.34
C ARG A 145 -4.15 5.59 -4.24
N ASP A 146 -4.63 6.75 -3.80
CA ASP A 146 -3.91 7.58 -2.83
C ASP A 146 -3.88 6.94 -1.44
N LEU A 147 -4.83 6.05 -1.11
CA LEU A 147 -4.82 5.24 0.10
C LEU A 147 -3.61 4.29 0.13
N TYR A 148 -3.23 3.73 -1.01
CA TYR A 148 -2.03 2.90 -1.12
C TYR A 148 -0.74 3.71 -1.10
N LEU A 149 -0.75 4.92 -1.70
CA LEU A 149 0.37 5.86 -1.58
C LEU A 149 0.60 6.27 -0.11
N LEU A 150 -0.48 6.47 0.64
CA LEU A 150 -0.43 6.90 2.05
C LEU A 150 0.42 5.95 2.90
N TYR A 151 0.30 4.63 2.72
CA TYR A 151 1.14 3.68 3.47
C TYR A 151 2.63 3.95 3.28
N HIS A 152 3.06 4.20 2.04
CA HIS A 152 4.47 4.48 1.75
C HIS A 152 4.89 5.86 2.21
N TYR A 153 4.02 6.88 2.15
CA TYR A 153 4.34 8.20 2.72
C TYR A 153 4.47 8.15 4.24
N LEU A 154 3.63 7.38 4.94
CA LEU A 154 3.79 7.17 6.38
C LEU A 154 5.08 6.40 6.69
N ASN A 155 5.44 5.39 5.89
CA ASN A 155 6.71 4.69 6.05
C ASN A 155 7.92 5.61 5.81
N HIS A 156 7.88 6.43 4.76
CA HIS A 156 8.93 7.41 4.46
C HIS A 156 9.03 8.47 5.56
N TYR A 157 7.91 8.89 6.16
CA TYR A 157 7.96 9.74 7.35
C TYR A 157 8.70 9.02 8.50
N ASN A 158 8.36 7.76 8.79
CA ASN A 158 9.03 6.99 9.83
C ASN A 158 10.54 6.79 9.61
N LEU A 159 11.00 6.68 8.35
CA LEU A 159 12.39 6.40 8.00
C LEU A 159 13.24 7.66 7.78
N PHE A 160 12.67 8.67 7.12
CA PHE A 160 13.41 9.81 6.59
C PHE A 160 12.98 11.15 7.20
N GLY A 161 12.01 11.12 8.12
CA GLY A 161 11.60 12.29 8.91
C GLY A 161 10.48 13.12 8.28
N SER A 162 10.17 14.25 8.92
CA SER A 162 8.93 15.01 8.73
C SER A 162 8.75 15.67 7.37
N GLY A 163 9.73 15.61 6.47
CA GLY A 163 9.60 16.09 5.09
C GLY A 163 8.46 15.41 4.32
N TYR A 164 8.08 14.17 4.70
CA TYR A 164 6.99 13.41 4.09
C TYR A 164 5.63 13.58 4.79
N ARG A 165 5.60 14.29 5.92
CA ARG A 165 4.40 14.46 6.75
C ARG A 165 3.29 15.19 6.00
N SER A 166 3.63 16.24 5.25
CA SER A 166 2.64 17.05 4.51
C SER A 166 1.90 16.21 3.46
N SER A 167 2.61 15.37 2.71
CA SER A 167 2.02 14.45 1.73
C SER A 167 1.05 13.47 2.39
N ALA A 168 1.47 12.82 3.48
CA ALA A 168 0.61 11.90 4.22
C ALA A 168 -0.64 12.60 4.80
N MET A 169 -0.46 13.76 5.43
CA MET A 169 -1.56 14.53 6.02
C MET A 169 -2.55 15.02 4.96
N SER A 170 -2.06 15.49 3.80
CA SER A 170 -2.93 15.95 2.70
C SER A 170 -3.86 14.84 2.24
N ILE A 171 -3.33 13.63 2.01
CA ILE A 171 -4.13 12.47 1.60
C ILE A 171 -5.18 12.12 2.66
N ILE A 172 -4.78 12.10 3.94
CA ILE A 172 -5.72 11.84 5.05
C ILE A 172 -6.86 12.88 5.05
N ASP A 173 -6.53 14.17 4.93
CA ASP A 173 -7.51 15.25 4.93
C ASP A 173 -8.44 15.22 3.69
N ASP A 174 -7.93 14.81 2.53
CA ASP A 174 -8.75 14.60 1.33
C ASP A 174 -9.77 13.47 1.53
N TYR A 175 -9.33 12.34 2.10
CA TYR A 175 -10.24 11.23 2.39
C TYR A 175 -11.27 11.60 3.46
N LEU A 176 -10.88 12.25 4.55
CA LEU A 176 -11.83 12.67 5.59
C LEU A 176 -12.90 13.61 5.03
N ARG A 177 -12.52 14.55 4.15
CA ARG A 177 -13.46 15.42 3.44
C ARG A 177 -14.40 14.63 2.52
N MET A 178 -13.86 13.73 1.71
CA MET A 178 -14.64 12.92 0.78
C MET A 178 -15.64 12.01 1.50
N LEU A 179 -15.23 11.41 2.62
CA LEU A 179 -16.03 10.46 3.40
C LEU A 179 -16.96 11.14 4.42
N LYS A 180 -16.92 12.48 4.54
CA LYS A 180 -17.65 13.25 5.56
C LYS A 180 -17.35 12.76 6.99
N ALA A 181 -16.08 12.49 7.26
CA ALA A 181 -15.58 11.82 8.45
C ALA A 181 -14.79 12.74 9.37
#